data_AF-A0A4Y7PJ73-F1
#
_entry.id   AF-A0A4Y7PJ73-F1
#
_cell.length_a   1.000
_cell.length_b   1.000
_cell.length_c   1.000
_cell.angle_alpha   90.00
_cell.angle_beta   90.00
_cell.angle_gamma   90.00
#
_symmetry.space_group_name_H-M   'P 1'
#
loop_
_entity.id
_entity.type
_entity.pdbx_description
1 polymer ?
#
loop_
_entity_poly.entity_id
_entity_poly.type
_entity_poly.pdbx_seq_one_letter_code
_entity_poly.pdbx_strand_id
1 'polypeptide(L)'
;MTLVERVGGYGESGCCGLKFHEDWGSTPAAIKNCLDVGDKYDVEARFAASEGRTIHTYHTEGAGEGHAPDIVVVFEHENVLPSSTNPTRPYAQNSLDEHLDMLIIRAENVAAQDALRDIGAISMISSDSQAMGLVGLLSDLGDKDGVDNGRVKRYVAKYNLNPAITHGINNFGAKQAMVLMNKSGVIVCAKMGYADASIPTVQPVRPQQIGAAFVPSITIVSGAVASYGLAKRAEPVRRCRTLKKKDMKWSNATPKMKDDPESYYVGADGVKMDFLSRSTAIDDKV
;
A
#
# COMPACT_ATOMS: atom_id res chain seq x y z
N MET A 1 30.77 6.42 -15.91
CA MET A 1 29.46 5.80 -15.66
C MET A 1 28.58 6.82 -14.96
N THR A 2 27.45 7.23 -15.56
CA THR A 2 26.53 8.19 -14.92
C THR A 2 25.67 7.53 -13.84
N LEU A 3 24.97 8.34 -13.02
CA LEU A 3 24.03 7.82 -12.03
C LEU A 3 22.87 7.05 -12.70
N VAL A 4 22.38 7.56 -13.84
CA VAL A 4 21.32 6.95 -14.65
C VAL A 4 21.75 5.59 -15.22
N GLU A 5 23.02 5.43 -15.63
CA GLU A 5 23.56 4.11 -16.03
C GLU A 5 23.60 3.12 -14.86
N ARG A 6 23.99 3.56 -13.66
CA ARG A 6 24.00 2.69 -12.47
C ARG A 6 22.59 2.24 -12.08
N VAL A 7 21.63 3.17 -12.04
CA VAL A 7 20.25 2.86 -11.65
C VAL A 7 19.52 2.06 -12.75
N GLY A 8 19.78 2.36 -14.03
CA GLY A 8 19.26 1.59 -15.16
C GLY A 8 19.72 0.12 -15.15
N GLY A 9 20.93 -0.15 -14.67
CA GLY A 9 21.44 -1.51 -14.47
C GLY A 9 20.55 -2.37 -13.55
N TYR A 10 19.90 -1.79 -12.54
CA TYR A 10 18.96 -2.52 -11.68
C TYR A 10 17.67 -2.91 -12.43
N GLY A 11 17.18 -2.03 -13.31
CA GLY A 11 16.04 -2.35 -14.19
C GLY A 11 16.36 -3.48 -15.17
N GLU A 12 17.60 -3.54 -15.66
CA GLU A 12 18.07 -4.61 -16.54
C GLU A 12 18.32 -5.94 -15.79
N SER A 13 18.65 -5.87 -14.49
CA SER A 13 18.96 -7.02 -13.62
C SER A 13 17.76 -7.61 -12.86
N GLY A 14 16.51 -7.29 -13.22
CA GLY A 14 15.32 -7.91 -12.62
C GLY A 14 14.40 -6.97 -11.84
N CYS A 15 14.84 -5.77 -11.43
CA CYS A 15 14.07 -4.95 -10.48
C CYS A 15 12.77 -4.38 -11.10
N CYS A 16 11.64 -4.63 -10.45
CA CYS A 16 10.30 -4.21 -10.89
C CYS A 16 9.85 -2.81 -10.41
N GLY A 17 10.67 -2.13 -9.59
CA GLY A 17 10.42 -0.80 -9.05
C GLY A 17 11.61 -0.28 -8.23
N LEU A 18 11.55 1.00 -7.83
CA LEU A 18 12.60 1.71 -7.09
C LEU A 18 12.04 2.38 -5.82
N LYS A 19 12.40 1.89 -4.61
CA LYS A 19 12.16 2.62 -3.32
C LYS A 19 13.18 3.77 -3.22
N PHE A 20 12.68 4.88 -2.68
CA PHE A 20 13.45 6.04 -2.22
C PHE A 20 13.25 6.11 -0.71
N HIS A 21 14.32 6.39 0.04
CA HIS A 21 14.38 6.38 1.50
C HIS A 21 15.23 7.59 1.91
N GLU A 22 14.87 8.35 2.95
CA GLU A 22 15.72 9.46 3.37
C GLU A 22 17.07 8.99 3.95
N ASP A 23 17.12 7.80 4.55
CA ASP A 23 18.35 7.04 4.88
C ASP A 23 19.38 6.98 3.73
N TRP A 24 18.89 6.90 2.49
CA TRP A 24 19.71 6.82 1.27
C TRP A 24 19.70 8.13 0.46
N GLY A 25 19.12 9.20 1.00
CA GLY A 25 19.10 10.55 0.43
C GLY A 25 17.99 10.79 -0.60
N SER A 26 16.74 10.96 -0.13
CA SER A 26 15.55 11.39 -0.90
C SER A 26 15.60 12.82 -1.45
N THR A 27 16.74 13.25 -1.99
CA THR A 27 16.95 14.59 -2.56
C THR A 27 16.18 14.74 -3.89
N PRO A 28 15.78 15.98 -4.28
CA PRO A 28 15.12 16.22 -5.58
C PRO A 28 15.92 15.72 -6.79
N ALA A 29 17.26 15.76 -6.72
CA ALA A 29 18.14 15.23 -7.77
C ALA A 29 18.09 13.69 -7.85
N ALA A 30 18.03 12.99 -6.71
CA ALA A 30 17.84 11.54 -6.68
C ALA A 30 16.46 11.17 -7.23
N ILE A 31 15.40 11.85 -6.76
CA ILE A 31 14.00 11.67 -7.20
C ILE A 31 13.90 11.81 -8.72
N LYS A 32 14.41 12.90 -9.29
CA LYS A 32 14.39 13.12 -10.74
C LYS A 32 15.14 12.01 -11.50
N ASN A 33 16.38 11.70 -11.14
CA ASN A 33 17.20 10.71 -11.87
C ASN A 33 16.53 9.33 -11.93
N CYS A 34 15.92 8.88 -10.83
CA CYS A 34 15.27 7.58 -10.76
C CYS A 34 13.84 7.60 -11.34
N LEU A 35 13.14 8.75 -11.37
CA LEU A 35 11.93 8.92 -12.19
C LEU A 35 12.25 8.84 -13.70
N ASP A 36 13.35 9.46 -14.14
CA ASP A 36 13.82 9.38 -15.53
C ASP A 36 14.17 7.92 -15.93
N VAL A 37 14.67 7.11 -14.99
CA VAL A 37 14.84 5.64 -15.18
C VAL A 37 13.48 4.91 -15.15
N GLY A 38 12.57 5.27 -14.25
CA GLY A 38 11.22 4.71 -14.21
C GLY A 38 10.47 4.89 -15.53
N ASP A 39 10.56 6.08 -16.13
CA ASP A 39 9.99 6.41 -17.43
C ASP A 39 10.66 5.63 -18.60
N LYS A 40 11.95 5.29 -18.47
CA LYS A 40 12.70 4.49 -19.48
C LYS A 40 12.34 3.00 -19.46
N TYR A 41 12.10 2.40 -18.29
CA TYR A 41 11.91 0.94 -18.14
C TYR A 41 10.48 0.52 -17.73
N ASP A 42 9.53 1.46 -17.67
CA ASP A 42 8.13 1.27 -17.19
C ASP A 42 8.03 0.61 -15.79
N VAL A 43 8.92 1.02 -14.87
CA VAL A 43 8.97 0.53 -13.49
C VAL A 43 8.43 1.57 -12.50
N GLU A 44 7.90 1.10 -11.37
CA GLU A 44 7.34 1.95 -10.31
C GLU A 44 8.43 2.76 -9.56
N ALA A 45 8.10 3.98 -9.13
CA ALA A 45 9.00 4.93 -8.47
C ALA A 45 8.24 5.75 -7.40
N ARG A 46 8.95 6.35 -6.44
CA ARG A 46 8.39 6.92 -5.19
C ARG A 46 8.89 8.33 -4.85
N PHE A 47 8.17 8.96 -3.93
CA PHE A 47 8.43 10.24 -3.22
C PHE A 47 8.22 11.58 -3.96
N ALA A 48 7.62 12.55 -3.24
CA ALA A 48 6.70 13.58 -3.74
C ALA A 48 7.17 14.57 -4.82
N ALA A 49 8.47 14.73 -5.10
CA ALA A 49 9.00 15.71 -6.08
C ALA A 49 8.76 15.27 -7.54
N SER A 50 7.49 15.14 -7.91
CA SER A 50 7.01 14.59 -9.17
C SER A 50 6.51 15.70 -10.08
N GLU A 51 7.16 15.87 -11.23
CA GLU A 51 6.83 16.85 -12.27
C GLU A 51 5.55 16.43 -13.04
N GLY A 52 4.43 16.26 -12.33
CA GLY A 52 3.20 15.63 -12.84
C GLY A 52 3.30 14.12 -13.09
N ARG A 53 4.45 13.51 -12.80
CA ARG A 53 4.76 12.09 -13.09
C ARG A 53 4.18 11.13 -12.05
N THR A 54 3.76 9.95 -12.50
CA THR A 54 3.14 8.91 -11.65
C THR A 54 4.07 8.43 -10.54
N ILE A 55 3.55 8.31 -9.31
CA ILE A 55 4.40 8.05 -8.14
C ILE A 55 3.64 7.36 -6.99
N HIS A 56 4.28 6.41 -6.29
CA HIS A 56 3.72 5.77 -5.09
C HIS A 56 4.33 6.43 -3.83
N THR A 57 3.51 6.98 -2.95
CA THR A 57 3.93 7.38 -1.59
C THR A 57 3.58 6.28 -0.60
N TYR A 58 4.60 5.75 0.09
CA TYR A 58 4.40 4.88 1.26
C TYR A 58 4.02 5.72 2.48
N HIS A 59 3.50 5.09 3.55
CA HIS A 59 3.22 5.69 4.89
C HIS A 59 2.79 7.16 4.80
N THR A 60 1.74 7.44 4.01
CA THR A 60 1.44 8.82 3.55
C THR A 60 0.85 9.71 4.65
N GLU A 61 0.55 9.15 5.83
CA GLU A 61 0.32 9.93 7.06
C GLU A 61 1.59 10.54 7.67
N GLY A 62 2.78 10.04 7.31
CA GLY A 62 4.07 10.51 7.82
C GLY A 62 4.51 9.91 9.16
N ALA A 63 3.82 8.89 9.67
CA ALA A 63 4.20 8.23 10.91
C ALA A 63 5.29 7.15 10.69
N GLY A 64 5.39 6.60 9.48
CA GLY A 64 6.50 5.73 9.09
C GLY A 64 7.80 6.51 8.81
N GLU A 65 7.74 7.42 7.86
CA GLU A 65 8.86 8.23 7.32
C GLU A 65 8.23 9.32 6.41
N GLY A 66 8.76 10.55 6.35
CA GLY A 66 8.26 11.58 5.43
C GLY A 66 8.51 13.03 5.83
N HIS A 67 8.13 13.97 4.95
CA HIS A 67 8.29 15.41 5.19
C HIS A 67 7.40 15.87 6.35
N ALA A 68 8.03 16.26 7.46
CA ALA A 68 7.32 16.66 8.66
C ALA A 68 6.94 18.17 8.62
N PRO A 69 5.70 18.55 9.01
CA PRO A 69 4.62 17.69 9.48
C PRO A 69 3.59 17.30 8.39
N ASP A 70 3.76 17.81 7.16
CA ASP A 70 2.72 18.08 6.16
C ASP A 70 2.73 17.15 4.92
N ILE A 71 3.46 16.03 4.96
CA ILE A 71 3.48 15.03 3.88
C ILE A 71 2.08 14.57 3.42
N VAL A 72 1.05 14.70 4.27
CA VAL A 72 -0.36 14.44 3.92
C VAL A 72 -0.89 15.31 2.78
N VAL A 73 -0.29 16.48 2.48
CA VAL A 73 -0.74 17.35 1.38
C VAL A 73 -0.65 16.66 0.01
N VAL A 74 0.17 15.61 -0.15
CA VAL A 74 0.25 14.85 -1.41
C VAL A 74 -1.06 14.13 -1.80
N PHE A 75 -2.06 14.04 -0.92
CA PHE A 75 -3.39 13.52 -1.26
C PHE A 75 -4.14 14.38 -2.30
N GLU A 76 -3.76 15.66 -2.49
CA GLU A 76 -4.35 16.53 -3.52
C GLU A 76 -3.98 16.10 -4.96
N HIS A 77 -2.86 15.40 -5.15
CA HIS A 77 -2.23 15.26 -6.46
C HIS A 77 -2.75 14.04 -7.26
N GLU A 78 -3.29 14.28 -8.46
CA GLU A 78 -3.80 13.21 -9.35
C GLU A 78 -2.76 12.12 -9.70
N ASN A 79 -1.47 12.44 -9.67
CA ASN A 79 -0.38 11.53 -10.04
C ASN A 79 0.20 10.75 -8.84
N VAL A 80 -0.29 10.98 -7.62
CA VAL A 80 0.12 10.27 -6.41
C VAL A 80 -0.79 9.07 -6.15
N LEU A 81 -0.18 7.93 -5.88
CA LEU A 81 -0.80 6.65 -5.54
C LEU A 81 -0.43 6.28 -4.10
N PRO A 82 -1.16 6.76 -3.07
CA PRO A 82 -0.72 6.68 -1.69
C PRO A 82 -1.11 5.38 -1.00
N SER A 83 -0.19 4.83 -0.20
CA SER A 83 -0.45 3.76 0.77
C SER A 83 -0.24 4.20 2.21
N SER A 84 -0.88 3.46 3.11
CA SER A 84 -0.78 3.58 4.57
C SER A 84 -0.20 2.26 5.10
N THR A 85 0.79 2.37 5.98
CA THR A 85 1.31 1.24 6.78
C THR A 85 0.36 0.91 7.91
N ASN A 86 0.60 -0.17 8.65
CA ASN A 86 -0.38 -0.75 9.56
C ASN A 86 -0.14 -0.71 11.08
N PRO A 87 0.96 -0.20 11.66
CA PRO A 87 1.02 0.10 13.10
C PRO A 87 0.00 1.17 13.51
N THR A 88 -0.17 2.19 12.68
CA THR A 88 -1.09 3.33 12.86
C THR A 88 -2.58 2.99 12.71
N ARG A 89 -2.96 1.70 12.78
CA ARG A 89 -4.26 1.21 12.29
C ARG A 89 -4.97 0.25 13.25
N PRO A 90 -6.13 0.62 13.82
CA PRO A 90 -6.74 1.96 13.79
C PRO A 90 -5.96 2.91 14.71
N TYR A 91 -6.34 4.19 14.75
CA TYR A 91 -6.02 5.00 15.94
C TYR A 91 -6.72 4.41 17.18
N ALA A 92 -5.94 3.96 18.16
CA ALA A 92 -6.39 3.34 19.40
C ALA A 92 -5.69 3.99 20.62
N GLN A 93 -6.15 3.64 21.84
CA GLN A 93 -5.64 4.24 23.08
C GLN A 93 -4.11 4.14 23.22
N ASN A 94 -3.56 2.95 22.99
CA ASN A 94 -2.12 2.71 23.11
C ASN A 94 -1.33 3.17 21.87
N SER A 95 -1.99 3.61 20.78
CA SER A 95 -1.29 3.93 19.53
C SER A 95 -0.26 5.02 19.73
N LEU A 96 -0.55 6.07 20.50
CA LEU A 96 0.44 7.12 20.75
C LEU A 96 1.61 6.63 21.58
N ASP A 97 1.36 5.91 22.68
CA ASP A 97 2.42 5.47 23.58
C ASP A 97 3.34 4.44 22.90
N GLU A 98 2.76 3.46 22.19
CA GLU A 98 3.51 2.47 21.39
C GLU A 98 4.33 3.14 20.30
N HIS A 99 3.79 4.16 19.64
CA HIS A 99 4.49 4.84 18.55
C HIS A 99 5.54 5.82 19.07
N LEU A 100 5.31 6.52 20.19
CA LEU A 100 6.25 7.49 20.75
C LEU A 100 7.53 6.83 21.28
N ASP A 101 7.43 5.62 21.85
CA ASP A 101 8.57 4.79 22.23
C ASP A 101 9.32 4.19 21.01
N MET A 102 8.73 4.22 19.80
CA MET A 102 9.39 3.87 18.54
C MET A 102 9.99 5.09 17.82
N LEU A 103 9.25 6.21 17.72
CA LEU A 103 9.63 7.45 17.00
C LEU A 103 8.69 8.63 17.38
N ILE A 104 9.15 9.87 17.23
CA ILE A 104 8.29 11.05 17.44
C ILE A 104 7.19 11.10 16.36
N ILE A 105 5.93 10.92 16.76
CA ILE A 105 4.78 10.76 15.86
C ILE A 105 3.60 11.66 16.29
N ARG A 106 2.87 12.19 15.30
CA ARG A 106 1.81 13.21 15.46
C ARG A 106 0.41 12.58 15.47
N ALA A 107 -0.34 12.81 16.54
CA ALA A 107 -1.65 12.21 16.78
C ALA A 107 -2.69 12.52 15.69
N GLU A 108 -2.70 13.75 15.22
CA GLU A 108 -3.69 14.27 14.29
C GLU A 108 -3.53 13.67 12.89
N ASN A 109 -2.29 13.38 12.46
CA ASN A 109 -2.04 12.66 11.20
C ASN A 109 -2.53 11.21 11.29
N VAL A 110 -2.32 10.54 12.42
CA VAL A 110 -2.80 9.15 12.63
C VAL A 110 -4.33 9.10 12.72
N ALA A 111 -4.95 10.03 13.43
CA ALA A 111 -6.42 10.15 13.47
C ALA A 111 -7.01 10.51 12.09
N ALA A 112 -6.36 11.39 11.32
CA ALA A 112 -6.77 11.73 9.97
C ALA A 112 -6.60 10.55 8.99
N GLN A 113 -5.57 9.71 9.16
CA GLN A 113 -5.32 8.51 8.34
C GLN A 113 -6.54 7.57 8.33
N ASP A 114 -7.26 7.47 9.46
CA ASP A 114 -8.52 6.70 9.57
C ASP A 114 -9.60 7.26 8.63
N ALA A 115 -9.87 8.56 8.67
CA ALA A 115 -10.87 9.23 7.82
C ALA A 115 -10.44 9.29 6.33
N LEU A 116 -9.15 9.55 6.07
CA LEU A 116 -8.57 9.65 4.72
C LEU A 116 -8.52 8.29 4.00
N ARG A 117 -8.32 7.17 4.72
CA ARG A 117 -8.59 5.84 4.16
C ARG A 117 -10.04 5.70 3.74
N ASP A 118 -10.95 6.22 4.55
CA ASP A 118 -12.35 5.92 4.40
C ASP A 118 -12.97 6.65 3.21
N ILE A 119 -12.80 7.97 3.11
CA ILE A 119 -13.24 8.76 1.93
C ILE A 119 -12.54 8.34 0.62
N GLY A 120 -11.53 7.46 0.70
CA GLY A 120 -10.81 6.93 -0.44
C GLY A 120 -9.61 7.77 -0.88
N ALA A 121 -9.15 8.70 -0.03
CA ALA A 121 -7.94 9.49 -0.24
C ALA A 121 -6.66 8.66 -0.03
N ILE A 122 -6.67 7.62 0.82
CA ILE A 122 -5.63 6.58 0.83
C ILE A 122 -6.08 5.39 -0.03
N SER A 123 -5.28 5.04 -1.05
CA SER A 123 -5.66 4.08 -2.10
C SER A 123 -5.21 2.65 -1.82
N MET A 124 -4.19 2.46 -0.97
CA MET A 124 -3.55 1.16 -0.73
C MET A 124 -3.22 0.95 0.76
N ILE A 125 -3.07 -0.32 1.14
CA ILE A 125 -2.62 -0.78 2.46
C ILE A 125 -1.35 -1.61 2.26
N SER A 126 -0.28 -1.23 2.96
CA SER A 126 0.99 -1.96 3.01
C SER A 126 1.29 -2.43 4.44
N SER A 127 2.22 -3.38 4.59
CA SER A 127 2.70 -3.81 5.90
C SER A 127 3.78 -2.89 6.46
N ASP A 128 4.87 -2.73 5.72
CA ASP A 128 6.21 -2.47 6.27
C ASP A 128 6.62 -3.52 7.32
N SER A 129 6.53 -4.78 6.89
CA SER A 129 6.85 -5.97 7.69
C SER A 129 8.25 -5.88 8.29
N GLN A 130 8.30 -5.85 9.63
CA GLN A 130 9.53 -5.73 10.44
C GLN A 130 10.27 -4.38 10.29
N ALA A 131 9.67 -3.40 9.62
CA ALA A 131 10.17 -2.02 9.47
C ALA A 131 9.05 -1.03 9.85
N MET A 132 8.45 -1.24 11.03
CA MET A 132 7.17 -0.67 11.49
C MET A 132 5.93 -1.28 10.78
N GLY A 133 5.58 -2.53 11.13
CA GLY A 133 4.40 -3.21 10.55
C GLY A 133 3.96 -4.56 11.13
N LEU A 134 2.64 -4.73 11.34
CA LEU A 134 1.95 -5.90 11.91
C LEU A 134 0.62 -6.23 11.19
N VAL A 135 0.37 -7.52 10.86
CA VAL A 135 -0.78 -7.93 10.01
C VAL A 135 -2.12 -7.96 10.77
N GLY A 136 -3.07 -7.09 10.40
CA GLY A 136 -4.44 -7.03 10.95
C GLY A 136 -5.48 -6.35 10.04
N LEU A 137 -6.77 -6.52 10.35
CA LEU A 137 -7.95 -5.93 9.66
C LEU A 137 -8.38 -4.59 10.31
N LEU A 138 -9.12 -3.73 9.56
CA LEU A 138 -10.10 -2.66 9.99
C LEU A 138 -10.36 -1.64 8.82
N SER A 139 -10.82 -0.40 9.06
CA SER A 139 -12.24 0.02 8.86
C SER A 139 -12.51 1.51 8.43
N ASP A 140 -13.71 2.05 8.07
CA ASP A 140 -14.96 1.51 7.42
C ASP A 140 -16.14 2.57 7.18
N LEU A 141 -16.51 2.97 5.92
CA LEU A 141 -17.83 3.55 5.49
C LEU A 141 -18.34 3.19 4.08
N GLY A 142 -19.67 3.24 3.85
CA GLY A 142 -20.24 3.24 2.49
C GLY A 142 -21.72 2.82 2.30
N ASP A 143 -22.52 2.69 3.36
CA ASP A 143 -23.67 1.77 3.36
C ASP A 143 -24.87 2.22 4.19
N LYS A 144 -25.94 1.40 4.16
CA LYS A 144 -27.12 1.48 5.04
C LYS A 144 -26.93 0.59 6.25
N ASP A 145 -27.71 0.82 7.31
CA ASP A 145 -27.80 -0.07 8.48
C ASP A 145 -27.91 -1.55 8.05
N GLY A 146 -26.87 -2.34 8.39
CA GLY A 146 -26.80 -3.77 8.12
C GLY A 146 -26.42 -4.22 6.70
N VAL A 147 -25.87 -3.35 5.82
CA VAL A 147 -25.57 -3.72 4.42
C VAL A 147 -24.19 -3.26 3.93
N ASP A 148 -23.10 -3.70 4.55
CA ASP A 148 -21.72 -3.16 4.39
C ASP A 148 -20.97 -3.40 3.05
N ASN A 149 -21.70 -3.47 1.94
CA ASN A 149 -21.24 -3.97 0.65
C ASN A 149 -20.42 -2.98 -0.21
N GLY A 150 -20.67 -1.67 -0.12
CA GLY A 150 -19.87 -0.66 -0.83
C GLY A 150 -18.50 -0.48 -0.18
N ARG A 151 -18.52 -0.49 1.14
CA ARG A 151 -17.39 -0.37 2.08
C ARG A 151 -16.43 -1.55 2.02
N VAL A 152 -16.94 -2.79 2.13
CA VAL A 152 -16.11 -3.99 2.01
C VAL A 152 -15.37 -4.01 0.66
N LYS A 153 -16.01 -3.61 -0.45
CA LYS A 153 -15.34 -3.47 -1.76
C LYS A 153 -14.21 -2.44 -1.73
N ARG A 154 -14.44 -1.26 -1.14
CA ARG A 154 -13.40 -0.23 -0.95
C ARG A 154 -12.20 -0.78 -0.19
N TYR A 155 -12.41 -1.44 0.94
CA TYR A 155 -11.31 -1.88 1.80
C TYR A 155 -10.58 -3.10 1.24
N VAL A 156 -11.29 -4.05 0.63
CA VAL A 156 -10.70 -5.16 -0.13
C VAL A 156 -9.77 -4.65 -1.24
N ALA A 157 -10.20 -3.63 -1.99
CA ALA A 157 -9.43 -3.05 -3.10
C ALA A 157 -8.04 -2.54 -2.67
N LYS A 158 -7.92 -1.98 -1.46
CA LYS A 158 -6.68 -1.40 -0.94
C LYS A 158 -5.56 -2.43 -0.76
N TYR A 159 -5.87 -3.72 -0.62
CA TYR A 159 -4.86 -4.78 -0.43
C TYR A 159 -4.85 -5.89 -1.50
N ASN A 160 -5.80 -5.91 -2.46
CA ASN A 160 -5.77 -6.85 -3.58
C ASN A 160 -5.48 -6.20 -4.94
N LEU A 161 -6.27 -5.20 -5.33
CA LEU A 161 -6.34 -4.73 -6.71
C LEU A 161 -5.61 -3.41 -6.90
N ASN A 162 -5.67 -2.48 -5.94
CA ASN A 162 -4.95 -1.21 -6.03
C ASN A 162 -3.42 -1.41 -5.99
N PRO A 163 -2.85 -2.28 -5.11
CA PRO A 163 -1.43 -2.65 -5.21
C PRO A 163 -1.10 -3.34 -6.54
N ALA A 164 -1.99 -4.20 -7.04
CA ALA A 164 -1.78 -4.89 -8.32
C ALA A 164 -1.86 -3.94 -9.54
N ILE A 165 -2.62 -2.85 -9.45
CA ILE A 165 -2.62 -1.76 -10.42
C ILE A 165 -1.30 -1.01 -10.34
N THR A 166 -0.94 -0.48 -9.16
CA THR A 166 0.25 0.37 -8.94
C THR A 166 1.55 -0.28 -9.39
N HIS A 167 1.77 -1.55 -9.03
CA HIS A 167 2.99 -2.28 -9.40
C HIS A 167 2.92 -2.93 -10.79
N GLY A 168 1.91 -2.64 -11.62
CA GLY A 168 1.84 -3.09 -13.01
C GLY A 168 1.53 -4.59 -13.20
N ILE A 169 0.89 -5.24 -12.22
CA ILE A 169 0.68 -6.70 -12.12
C ILE A 169 -0.80 -7.11 -12.07
N ASN A 170 -1.65 -6.33 -12.74
CA ASN A 170 -3.12 -6.45 -12.77
C ASN A 170 -3.66 -7.88 -13.01
N ASN A 171 -2.93 -8.73 -13.74
CA ASN A 171 -3.30 -10.11 -14.05
C ASN A 171 -3.49 -11.01 -12.81
N PHE A 172 -3.04 -10.57 -11.63
CA PHE A 172 -3.14 -11.31 -10.37
C PHE A 172 -4.19 -10.75 -9.39
N GLY A 173 -4.56 -9.47 -9.49
CA GLY A 173 -5.31 -8.74 -8.45
C GLY A 173 -6.78 -9.14 -8.25
N ALA A 174 -7.35 -10.00 -9.11
CA ALA A 174 -8.80 -10.24 -9.18
C ALA A 174 -9.26 -11.70 -8.99
N LYS A 175 -8.36 -12.68 -8.82
CA LYS A 175 -8.74 -14.11 -8.69
C LYS A 175 -9.08 -14.49 -7.24
N GLN A 176 -10.14 -13.90 -6.69
CA GLN A 176 -10.65 -14.18 -5.34
C GLN A 176 -11.43 -15.51 -5.22
N ALA A 177 -10.84 -16.60 -5.74
CA ALA A 177 -11.37 -17.95 -5.60
C ALA A 177 -10.80 -18.62 -4.32
N MET A 178 -11.53 -18.45 -3.22
CA MET A 178 -11.33 -19.01 -1.87
C MET A 178 -10.25 -18.34 -1.00
N VAL A 179 -10.61 -18.06 0.27
CA VAL A 179 -9.68 -17.70 1.36
C VAL A 179 -9.11 -18.97 2.03
N LEU A 180 -8.67 -19.90 1.19
CA LEU A 180 -7.59 -20.83 1.52
C LEU A 180 -6.29 -20.15 1.07
N MET A 181 -5.11 -20.50 1.62
CA MET A 181 -3.85 -20.02 1.03
C MET A 181 -3.57 -20.81 -0.26
N ASN A 182 -4.34 -20.48 -1.29
CA ASN A 182 -4.37 -21.13 -2.59
C ASN A 182 -3.50 -20.36 -3.57
N LYS A 183 -2.54 -21.06 -4.19
CA LYS A 183 -1.64 -20.50 -5.18
C LYS A 183 -1.76 -21.33 -6.45
N SER A 184 -2.24 -20.70 -7.52
CA SER A 184 -2.39 -21.33 -8.84
C SER A 184 -3.27 -22.59 -8.86
N GLY A 185 -4.19 -22.75 -7.90
CA GLY A 185 -5.08 -23.91 -7.77
C GLY A 185 -4.70 -24.91 -6.66
N VAL A 186 -3.52 -24.77 -6.04
CA VAL A 186 -3.01 -25.68 -5.01
C VAL A 186 -3.05 -25.00 -3.63
N ILE A 187 -3.56 -25.72 -2.62
CA ILE A 187 -3.52 -25.28 -1.22
C ILE A 187 -2.08 -25.37 -0.72
N VAL A 188 -1.49 -24.22 -0.39
CA VAL A 188 -0.14 -24.10 0.16
C VAL A 188 -0.16 -24.28 1.67
N CYS A 189 -1.13 -23.65 2.36
CA CYS A 189 -1.29 -23.65 3.80
C CYS A 189 -2.78 -23.67 4.19
N ALA A 190 -3.12 -24.40 5.25
CA ALA A 190 -4.42 -24.34 5.89
C ALA A 190 -4.30 -24.63 7.40
N LYS A 191 -5.40 -24.44 8.15
CA LYS A 191 -5.47 -24.89 9.54
C LYS A 191 -5.61 -26.42 9.56
N MET A 192 -4.72 -27.09 10.27
CA MET A 192 -4.64 -28.55 10.37
C MET A 192 -4.41 -28.94 11.84
N GLY A 193 -5.08 -30.01 12.27
CA GLY A 193 -4.97 -30.59 13.60
C GLY A 193 -3.72 -31.46 13.82
N TYR A 194 -3.80 -32.31 14.83
CA TYR A 194 -2.80 -33.34 15.09
C TYR A 194 -2.75 -34.36 13.93
N ALA A 195 -1.57 -34.57 13.34
CA ALA A 195 -1.43 -35.30 12.07
C ALA A 195 -1.68 -36.81 12.16
N ASP A 196 -1.55 -37.39 13.35
CA ASP A 196 -1.80 -38.82 13.65
C ASP A 196 -3.21 -39.04 14.25
N ALA A 197 -4.11 -38.06 14.11
CA ALA A 197 -5.50 -38.18 14.52
C ALA A 197 -6.39 -38.74 13.40
N SER A 198 -7.51 -39.37 13.78
CA SER A 198 -8.49 -39.95 12.85
C SER A 198 -9.20 -38.92 11.96
N ILE A 199 -9.20 -37.63 12.33
CA ILE A 199 -9.77 -36.52 11.54
C ILE A 199 -8.91 -35.25 11.67
N PRO A 200 -8.82 -34.41 10.61
CA PRO A 200 -7.90 -33.26 10.56
C PRO A 200 -8.25 -32.08 11.48
N THR A 201 -9.29 -32.20 12.31
CA THR A 201 -9.80 -31.17 13.23
C THR A 201 -9.44 -31.42 14.70
N VAL A 202 -8.78 -32.54 15.04
CA VAL A 202 -8.35 -32.84 16.41
C VAL A 202 -7.27 -31.85 16.87
N GLN A 203 -7.42 -31.33 18.09
CA GLN A 203 -6.52 -30.33 18.65
C GLN A 203 -5.10 -30.89 18.89
N PRO A 204 -4.04 -30.06 18.78
CA PRO A 204 -4.05 -28.62 18.53
C PRO A 204 -4.16 -28.26 17.04
N VAL A 205 -5.18 -27.50 16.66
CA VAL A 205 -5.36 -26.99 15.29
C VAL A 205 -4.50 -25.74 15.08
N ARG A 206 -3.54 -25.82 14.15
CA ARG A 206 -2.57 -24.75 13.84
C ARG A 206 -2.49 -24.53 12.33
N PRO A 207 -2.06 -23.34 11.84
CA PRO A 207 -1.68 -23.19 10.44
C PRO A 207 -0.49 -24.10 10.12
N GLN A 208 -0.62 -24.94 9.10
CA GLN A 208 0.43 -25.85 8.64
C GLN A 208 0.58 -25.73 7.13
N GLN A 209 1.82 -25.86 6.63
CA GLN A 209 2.09 -25.93 5.20
C GLN A 209 1.74 -27.35 4.70
N ILE A 210 0.88 -27.42 3.67
CA ILE A 210 0.35 -28.67 3.11
C ILE A 210 0.94 -28.95 1.72
N GLY A 211 1.22 -27.88 0.94
CA GLY A 211 1.83 -28.00 -0.38
C GLY A 211 3.35 -27.88 -0.36
N ALA A 212 4.03 -28.66 -1.21
CA ALA A 212 5.46 -28.50 -1.46
C ALA A 212 5.80 -27.07 -1.91
N ALA A 213 6.98 -26.55 -1.54
CA ALA A 213 7.37 -25.15 -1.81
C ALA A 213 7.43 -24.77 -3.31
N PHE A 214 7.38 -25.76 -4.21
CA PHE A 214 7.41 -25.64 -5.66
C PHE A 214 6.04 -25.36 -6.32
N VAL A 215 5.03 -24.87 -5.59
CA VAL A 215 3.78 -24.40 -6.23
C VAL A 215 4.10 -23.27 -7.22
N PRO A 216 3.58 -23.31 -8.48
CA PRO A 216 3.92 -22.36 -9.54
C PRO A 216 3.87 -20.91 -9.05
N SER A 217 5.08 -20.36 -8.92
CA SER A 217 5.32 -18.98 -8.51
C SER A 217 5.59 -18.16 -9.74
N ILE A 218 5.04 -16.96 -9.79
CA ILE A 218 5.43 -15.98 -10.78
C ILE A 218 6.37 -14.98 -10.12
N THR A 219 7.54 -14.78 -10.72
CA THR A 219 8.50 -13.74 -10.36
C THR A 219 8.19 -12.54 -11.24
N ILE A 220 7.92 -11.39 -10.60
CA ILE A 220 7.64 -10.13 -11.29
C ILE A 220 8.99 -9.46 -11.55
N VAL A 221 9.25 -9.05 -12.80
CA VAL A 221 10.59 -8.62 -13.23
C VAL A 221 10.56 -7.44 -14.19
N SER A 222 11.69 -6.76 -14.31
CA SER A 222 12.09 -6.03 -15.52
C SER A 222 13.39 -6.63 -16.07
N GLY A 223 13.68 -6.48 -17.36
CA GLY A 223 14.96 -6.94 -17.93
C GLY A 223 15.19 -8.46 -18.02
N ALA A 224 16.46 -8.87 -18.01
CA ALA A 224 16.94 -10.08 -18.69
C ALA A 224 17.19 -11.29 -17.77
N VAL A 225 16.21 -11.64 -16.92
CA VAL A 225 16.34 -12.72 -15.91
C VAL A 225 16.50 -14.15 -16.45
N ALA A 226 16.50 -14.37 -17.77
CA ALA A 226 16.67 -15.69 -18.38
C ALA A 226 18.03 -16.34 -18.05
N SER A 227 19.06 -15.54 -17.78
CA SER A 227 20.40 -15.99 -17.38
C SER A 227 20.46 -16.52 -15.93
N TYR A 228 19.44 -16.28 -15.10
CA TYR A 228 19.45 -16.61 -13.67
C TYR A 228 18.91 -18.03 -13.35
N GLY A 229 18.58 -18.84 -14.37
CA GLY A 229 18.16 -20.24 -14.18
C GLY A 229 16.88 -20.42 -13.36
N LEU A 230 16.00 -19.41 -13.33
CA LEU A 230 14.82 -19.41 -12.44
C LEU A 230 13.80 -20.48 -12.83
N ALA A 231 13.57 -21.45 -11.95
CA ALA A 231 12.47 -22.44 -12.05
C ALA A 231 11.06 -21.82 -11.83
N LYS A 232 10.97 -20.51 -11.64
CA LYS A 232 9.72 -19.74 -11.44
C LYS A 232 9.41 -18.98 -12.73
N ARG A 233 8.14 -18.95 -13.15
CA ARG A 233 7.72 -18.23 -14.36
C ARG A 233 7.96 -16.74 -14.18
N ALA A 234 8.74 -16.12 -15.06
CA ALA A 234 8.90 -14.68 -15.06
C ALA A 234 7.71 -14.00 -15.78
N GLU A 235 7.22 -12.88 -15.25
CA GLU A 235 6.27 -11.99 -15.93
C GLU A 235 6.74 -10.54 -15.80
N PRO A 236 6.73 -9.75 -16.89
CA PRO A 236 7.14 -8.35 -16.84
C PRO A 236 6.07 -7.47 -16.19
N VAL A 237 6.49 -6.47 -15.41
CA VAL A 237 5.60 -5.33 -15.06
C VAL A 237 5.20 -4.57 -16.32
N ARG A 238 3.99 -3.98 -16.31
CA ARG A 238 3.49 -3.14 -17.41
C ARG A 238 2.55 -2.05 -16.91
N ARG A 239 2.59 -0.90 -17.58
CA ARG A 239 1.70 0.25 -17.35
C ARG A 239 1.84 0.80 -15.93
N CYS A 240 3.07 0.93 -15.43
CA CYS A 240 3.36 1.56 -14.14
C CYS A 240 3.33 3.09 -14.27
N ARG A 241 3.86 3.63 -15.38
CA ARG A 241 4.10 5.08 -15.53
C ARG A 241 2.90 5.91 -15.97
N THR A 242 1.82 5.29 -16.46
CA THR A 242 0.63 6.01 -16.98
C THR A 242 -0.53 6.11 -15.99
N LEU A 243 -0.35 5.66 -14.74
CA LEU A 243 -1.45 5.53 -13.78
C LEU A 243 -1.72 6.86 -13.09
N LYS A 244 -2.99 7.16 -12.85
CA LYS A 244 -3.39 8.26 -11.98
C LYS A 244 -4.27 7.75 -10.85
N LYS A 245 -4.47 8.59 -9.84
CA LYS A 245 -5.38 8.39 -8.73
C LYS A 245 -6.77 7.87 -9.15
N LYS A 246 -7.28 8.38 -10.29
CA LYS A 246 -8.54 7.94 -10.93
C LYS A 246 -8.59 6.47 -11.37
N ASP A 247 -7.44 5.83 -11.59
CA ASP A 247 -7.36 4.41 -11.96
C ASP A 247 -7.57 3.48 -10.74
N MET A 248 -7.30 3.96 -9.52
CA MET A 248 -7.48 3.21 -8.27
C MET A 248 -8.96 2.87 -8.03
N LYS A 249 -9.27 1.60 -7.75
CA LYS A 249 -10.66 1.14 -7.62
C LYS A 249 -11.22 1.50 -6.24
N TRP A 250 -12.35 2.20 -6.26
CA TRP A 250 -13.12 2.65 -5.09
C TRP A 250 -12.32 3.46 -4.05
N SER A 251 -11.16 4.01 -4.43
CA SER A 251 -10.30 4.85 -3.57
C SER A 251 -9.47 5.82 -4.42
N ASN A 252 -10.20 6.69 -5.10
CA ASN A 252 -9.74 7.64 -6.12
C ASN A 252 -9.98 9.11 -5.75
N ALA A 253 -10.24 9.42 -4.48
CA ALA A 253 -10.51 10.79 -4.02
C ALA A 253 -9.21 11.61 -3.96
N THR A 254 -9.27 12.85 -4.43
CA THR A 254 -8.24 13.89 -4.30
C THR A 254 -8.84 15.09 -3.57
N PRO A 255 -9.06 15.00 -2.25
CA PRO A 255 -9.59 16.13 -1.47
C PRO A 255 -8.55 17.24 -1.41
N LYS A 256 -9.00 18.49 -1.22
CA LYS A 256 -8.10 19.61 -0.92
C LYS A 256 -7.61 19.53 0.51
N MET A 257 -6.32 19.40 0.72
CA MET A 257 -5.75 19.23 2.05
C MET A 257 -5.45 20.58 2.68
N LYS A 258 -5.73 20.71 3.98
CA LYS A 258 -5.10 21.71 4.83
C LYS A 258 -4.38 20.98 5.96
N ASP A 259 -3.08 21.21 6.06
CA ASP A 259 -2.30 20.93 7.26
C ASP A 259 -1.81 22.26 7.87
N ASP A 260 -1.58 22.27 9.17
CA ASP A 260 -1.25 23.45 9.97
C ASP A 260 -0.14 23.09 10.98
N PRO A 261 1.10 23.60 10.79
CA PRO A 261 2.27 23.08 11.49
C PRO A 261 2.38 23.51 12.96
N GLU A 262 1.58 24.49 13.40
CA GLU A 262 1.60 25.00 14.77
C GLU A 262 0.41 24.50 15.60
N SER A 263 -0.80 24.48 15.01
CA SER A 263 -2.02 24.00 15.70
C SER A 263 -2.29 22.51 15.52
N TYR A 264 -1.48 21.83 14.70
CA TYR A 264 -1.64 20.45 14.27
C TYR A 264 -3.03 20.10 13.67
N TYR A 265 -3.76 21.10 13.16
CA TYR A 265 -4.99 20.85 12.39
C TYR A 265 -4.70 20.09 11.09
N VAL A 266 -5.35 18.94 10.89
CA VAL A 266 -5.48 18.28 9.57
C VAL A 266 -6.93 18.37 9.11
N GLY A 267 -7.15 18.76 7.86
CA GLY A 267 -8.47 18.77 7.23
C GLY A 267 -8.42 18.46 5.74
N ALA A 268 -9.56 18.03 5.20
CA ALA A 268 -9.79 17.75 3.79
C ALA A 268 -11.11 18.41 3.33
N ASP A 269 -11.07 19.12 2.21
CA ASP A 269 -12.18 19.92 1.64
C ASP A 269 -12.85 20.89 2.64
N GLY A 270 -12.07 21.40 3.60
CA GLY A 270 -12.52 22.30 4.67
C GLY A 270 -13.10 21.61 5.91
N VAL A 271 -13.27 20.29 5.88
CA VAL A 271 -13.71 19.47 7.02
C VAL A 271 -12.48 19.00 7.80
N LYS A 272 -12.47 19.17 9.13
CA LYS A 272 -11.42 18.60 9.99
C LYS A 272 -11.45 17.07 9.89
N MET A 273 -10.29 16.45 9.73
CA MET A 273 -10.16 14.98 9.67
C MET A 273 -9.72 14.45 11.04
N ASP A 274 -10.66 13.99 11.86
CA ASP A 274 -10.35 13.35 13.14
C ASP A 274 -11.29 12.16 13.43
N PHE A 275 -11.22 11.63 14.65
CA PHE A 275 -12.01 10.46 15.06
C PHE A 275 -13.49 10.78 15.36
N LEU A 276 -13.85 12.06 15.55
CA LEU A 276 -15.20 12.54 15.83
C LEU A 276 -15.93 13.02 14.56
N SER A 277 -15.20 13.50 13.54
CA SER A 277 -15.77 13.94 12.25
C SER A 277 -16.44 12.82 11.44
N ARG A 278 -16.39 11.57 11.92
CA ARG A 278 -17.06 10.38 11.37
C ARG A 278 -18.59 10.46 11.29
N SER A 279 -19.24 11.47 11.90
CA SER A 279 -20.71 11.60 11.97
C SER A 279 -21.32 12.79 11.22
N THR A 280 -20.51 13.68 10.61
CA THR A 280 -21.01 14.96 10.06
C THR A 280 -20.55 15.27 8.64
N ALA A 281 -19.75 14.41 8.02
CA ALA A 281 -19.38 14.53 6.60
C ALA A 281 -20.24 13.59 5.74
N ILE A 282 -20.85 14.15 4.68
CA ILE A 282 -21.66 13.44 3.66
C ILE A 282 -23.08 13.02 4.13
N ASP A 283 -23.87 13.98 4.63
CA ASP A 283 -25.34 13.90 4.63
C ASP A 283 -25.98 14.92 3.63
N ASP A 284 -25.23 15.96 3.24
CA ASP A 284 -25.74 17.13 2.50
C ASP A 284 -25.72 17.04 0.95
N LYS A 285 -25.46 15.86 0.36
CA LYS A 285 -25.48 15.69 -1.12
C LYS A 285 -26.16 14.40 -1.58
N VAL A 286 -27.47 14.56 -1.83
CA VAL A 286 -28.32 13.72 -2.70
C VAL A 286 -27.83 13.74 -4.15
#